data_AF-A0A1H2W5W7-F1
#
_entry.id   AF-A0A1H2W5W7-F1
#
_cell.length_a   1.000
_cell.length_b   1.000
_cell.length_c   1.000
_cell.angle_alpha   90.00
_cell.angle_beta   90.00
_cell.angle_gamma   90.00
#
_symmetry.space_group_name_H-M   'P 1'
#
loop_
_entity.id
_entity.type
_entity.pdbx_description
1 polymer ?
#
loop_
_entity_poly.entity_id
_entity_poly.type
_entity_poly.pdbx_seq_one_letter_code
_entity_poly.pdbx_strand_id
1 'polypeptide(L)'
;MTFSQQPSSSCSEIARPFGASASFRDTSPPNWRMALLRGIVWGLIGMIYAPLFTGLAELFQGLGFGHGSYIAAAALAGGVGAALYGAREVALIATGIGVLVGVFVLMLFAEQIAVFHVVLVAAAVAGLVGLTVSFPARCSRHVPGKTMAGLATGAICGGFLAVVEPFHPNPFSSFAVLAFLVSVNGVLYVSTVRWWLSVSHRLHCESRPCYIIESLVMATLAGVAAGSVWMMIGPLIDVEAGLWQSASAAMHDRIPMAILGGLFGGAIAGMLLEFFRFSWVHDL
;
A
#
# COMPACT_ATOMS: atom_id res chain seq x y z
N MET A 1 -38.40 1.09 31.40
CA MET A 1 -37.24 1.67 30.69
C MET A 1 -37.47 1.45 29.21
N THR A 2 -38.00 2.47 28.55
CA THR A 2 -38.41 2.47 27.14
C THR A 2 -37.24 2.93 26.29
N PHE A 3 -36.73 2.04 25.43
CA PHE A 3 -35.74 2.37 24.43
C PHE A 3 -36.38 3.27 23.36
N SER A 4 -36.02 4.54 23.37
CA SER A 4 -36.32 5.47 22.29
C SER A 4 -35.41 5.13 21.10
N GLN A 5 -36.01 4.58 20.05
CA GLN A 5 -35.39 4.51 18.72
C GLN A 5 -35.27 5.94 18.18
N GLN A 6 -34.05 6.45 18.09
CA GLN A 6 -33.78 7.63 17.27
C GLN A 6 -33.89 7.24 15.78
N PRO A 7 -34.61 8.01 14.96
CA PRO A 7 -34.69 7.77 13.54
C PRO A 7 -33.32 8.02 12.90
N SER A 8 -32.89 7.06 12.09
CA SER A 8 -31.75 7.14 11.19
C SER A 8 -31.84 8.42 10.34
N SER A 9 -31.03 9.42 10.68
CA SER A 9 -30.85 10.61 9.86
C SER A 9 -30.25 10.19 8.51
N SER A 10 -31.04 10.42 7.47
CA SER A 10 -30.74 10.23 6.06
C SER A 10 -29.32 10.69 5.69
N CYS A 11 -28.45 9.71 5.44
CA CYS A 11 -27.18 9.90 4.75
C CYS A 11 -27.45 9.99 3.23
N SER A 12 -28.28 10.94 2.80
CA SER A 12 -28.65 11.14 1.39
C SER A 12 -28.50 12.58 0.90
N GLU A 13 -27.88 13.46 1.68
CA GLU A 13 -27.47 14.80 1.26
C GLU A 13 -25.95 14.88 1.35
N ILE A 14 -25.26 14.41 0.30
CA ILE A 14 -24.02 14.95 -0.32
C ILE A 14 -23.78 14.05 -1.53
N ALA A 15 -24.68 14.10 -2.51
CA ALA A 15 -24.38 13.68 -3.87
C ALA A 15 -24.61 14.91 -4.74
N ARG A 16 -23.76 15.93 -4.57
CA ARG A 16 -23.68 16.98 -5.59
C ARG A 16 -23.22 16.30 -6.87
N PRO A 17 -23.94 16.41 -7.98
CA PRO A 17 -23.47 15.90 -9.25
C PRO A 17 -22.11 16.56 -9.50
N PHE A 18 -21.12 15.75 -9.89
CA PHE A 18 -19.80 16.19 -10.29
C PHE A 18 -19.95 17.18 -11.45
N GLY A 19 -20.15 18.45 -11.11
CA GLY A 19 -20.02 19.55 -12.03
C GLY A 19 -18.59 19.51 -12.53
N ALA A 20 -18.43 19.30 -13.83
CA ALA A 20 -17.17 19.44 -14.53
C ALA A 20 -16.60 20.82 -14.19
N SER A 21 -15.72 20.87 -13.18
CA SER A 21 -14.98 22.06 -12.85
C SER A 21 -14.07 22.29 -14.03
N ALA A 22 -14.46 23.25 -14.87
CA ALA A 22 -13.63 23.80 -15.92
C ALA A 22 -12.26 24.11 -15.29
N SER A 23 -11.28 23.31 -15.67
CA SER A 23 -9.89 23.44 -15.24
C SER A 23 -9.40 24.81 -15.72
N PHE A 24 -9.53 25.81 -14.86
CA PHE A 24 -8.86 27.08 -15.04
C PHE A 24 -7.36 26.78 -14.95
N ARG A 25 -6.69 26.70 -16.11
CA ARG A 25 -5.23 26.68 -16.18
C ARG A 25 -4.76 28.06 -15.71
N ASP A 26 -4.61 28.20 -14.42
CA ASP A 26 -3.92 29.34 -13.83
C ASP A 26 -2.49 29.35 -14.41
N THR A 27 -2.07 30.40 -15.10
CA THR A 27 -0.77 30.48 -15.78
C THR A 27 0.37 30.87 -14.84
N SER A 28 0.12 30.91 -13.53
CA SER A 28 1.12 31.22 -12.51
C SER A 28 2.31 30.23 -12.54
N PRO A 29 3.56 30.71 -12.36
CA PRO A 29 4.75 29.86 -12.38
C PRO A 29 4.66 28.75 -11.30
N PRO A 30 5.31 27.60 -11.52
CA PRO A 30 5.28 26.49 -10.58
C PRO A 30 5.78 26.93 -9.21
N ASN A 31 4.97 26.69 -8.17
CA ASN A 31 5.34 27.02 -6.81
C ASN A 31 6.37 26.00 -6.32
N TRP A 32 7.65 26.35 -6.41
CA TRP A 32 8.77 25.48 -6.03
C TRP A 32 8.65 24.93 -4.61
N ARG A 33 8.03 25.68 -3.69
CA ARG A 33 7.77 25.23 -2.32
C ARG A 33 6.79 24.05 -2.29
N MET A 34 5.73 24.11 -3.09
CA MET A 34 4.76 23.01 -3.20
C MET A 34 5.36 21.80 -3.91
N ALA A 35 6.18 22.02 -4.94
CA ALA A 35 6.87 20.93 -5.65
C ALA A 35 7.82 20.18 -4.71
N LEU A 36 8.60 20.90 -3.90
CA LEU A 36 9.47 20.32 -2.88
C LEU A 36 8.67 19.59 -1.80
N LEU A 37 7.59 20.18 -1.29
CA LEU A 37 6.75 19.53 -0.28
C LEU A 37 6.14 18.23 -0.82
N ARG A 38 5.62 18.26 -2.05
CA ARG A 38 5.06 17.08 -2.71
C ARG A 38 6.14 16.03 -2.98
N GLY A 39 7.33 16.45 -3.39
CA GLY A 39 8.51 15.59 -3.51
C GLY A 39 8.87 14.92 -2.19
N ILE A 40 8.96 15.67 -1.09
CA ILE A 40 9.26 15.11 0.24
C ILE A 40 8.20 14.09 0.64
N VAL A 41 6.92 14.44 0.55
CA VAL A 41 5.82 13.53 0.91
C VAL A 41 5.92 12.25 0.09
N TRP A 42 5.98 12.33 -1.23
CA TRP A 42 6.07 11.15 -2.09
C TRP A 42 7.37 10.36 -1.92
N GLY A 43 8.47 11.02 -1.57
CA GLY A 43 9.72 10.38 -1.19
C GLY A 43 9.56 9.53 0.07
N LEU A 44 8.89 10.05 1.11
CA LEU A 44 8.54 9.28 2.30
C LEU A 44 7.66 8.07 1.94
N ILE A 45 6.69 8.24 1.03
CA ILE A 45 5.88 7.13 0.52
C ILE A 45 6.75 6.06 -0.13
N GLY A 46 7.69 6.49 -0.97
CA GLY A 46 8.65 5.61 -1.64
C GLY A 46 9.51 4.81 -0.67
N MET A 47 9.92 5.41 0.46
CA MET A 47 10.67 4.70 1.51
C MET A 47 9.88 3.60 2.20
N ILE A 48 8.55 3.73 2.30
CA ILE A 48 7.68 2.67 2.85
C ILE A 48 7.43 1.59 1.79
N TYR A 49 7.20 2.01 0.55
CA TYR A 49 6.97 1.10 -0.59
C TYR A 49 8.18 0.18 -0.84
N ALA A 50 9.39 0.73 -0.75
CA ALA A 50 10.64 0.05 -1.05
C ALA A 50 10.83 -1.29 -0.31
N PRO A 51 10.90 -1.34 1.03
CA PRO A 51 11.08 -2.59 1.77
C PRO A 51 9.90 -3.54 1.59
N LEU A 52 8.67 -3.01 1.47
CA LEU A 52 7.49 -3.85 1.23
C LEU A 52 7.58 -4.59 -0.11
N PHE A 53 7.91 -3.87 -1.18
CA PHE A 53 8.11 -4.48 -2.49
C PHE A 53 9.27 -5.48 -2.48
N THR A 54 10.43 -5.09 -1.92
CA THR A 54 11.61 -5.97 -1.89
C THR A 54 11.30 -7.27 -1.13
N GLY A 55 10.68 -7.18 0.05
CA GLY A 55 10.31 -8.37 0.82
C GLY A 55 9.32 -9.27 0.09
N LEU A 56 8.29 -8.69 -0.55
CA LEU A 56 7.32 -9.46 -1.34
C LEU A 56 7.95 -10.08 -2.59
N ALA A 57 8.86 -9.38 -3.27
CA ALA A 57 9.52 -9.88 -4.48
C ALA A 57 10.38 -11.11 -4.16
N GLU A 58 11.22 -11.03 -3.11
CA GLU A 58 12.03 -12.16 -2.65
C GLU A 58 11.15 -13.34 -2.22
N LEU A 59 10.03 -13.07 -1.53
CA LEU A 59 9.06 -14.10 -1.16
C LEU A 59 8.47 -14.81 -2.39
N PHE A 60 7.93 -14.08 -3.37
CA PHE A 60 7.36 -14.70 -4.57
C PHE A 60 8.41 -15.39 -5.43
N GLN A 61 9.64 -14.85 -5.47
CA GLN A 61 10.74 -15.49 -6.16
C GLN A 61 11.09 -16.84 -5.52
N GLY A 62 11.15 -16.92 -4.19
CA GLY A 62 11.34 -18.18 -3.48
C GLY A 62 10.21 -19.18 -3.74
N LEU A 63 8.96 -18.72 -3.89
CA LEU A 63 7.81 -19.56 -4.26
C LEU A 63 7.83 -20.06 -5.71
N GLY A 64 8.85 -19.69 -6.51
CA GLY A 64 9.01 -20.16 -7.89
C GLY A 64 8.26 -19.35 -8.94
N PHE A 65 7.78 -18.14 -8.63
CA PHE A 65 7.11 -17.28 -9.61
C PHE A 65 8.06 -16.67 -10.66
N GLY A 66 9.38 -16.82 -10.50
CA GLY A 66 10.37 -16.26 -11.41
C GLY A 66 10.19 -14.75 -11.62
N HIS A 67 10.21 -14.29 -12.87
CA HIS A 67 9.95 -12.88 -13.22
C HIS A 67 8.51 -12.41 -12.90
N GLY A 68 7.57 -13.33 -12.72
CA GLY A 68 6.21 -13.01 -12.27
C GLY A 68 6.16 -12.46 -10.84
N SER A 69 7.23 -12.63 -10.06
CA SER A 69 7.38 -12.05 -8.72
C SER A 69 7.22 -10.53 -8.72
N TYR A 70 7.75 -9.83 -9.74
CA TYR A 70 7.62 -8.38 -9.85
C TYR A 70 6.17 -7.91 -9.99
N ILE A 71 5.36 -8.66 -10.74
CA ILE A 71 3.95 -8.33 -10.96
C ILE A 71 3.20 -8.42 -9.64
N ALA A 72 3.32 -9.55 -8.94
CA ALA A 72 2.62 -9.79 -7.68
C ALA A 72 3.11 -8.84 -6.58
N ALA A 73 4.43 -8.66 -6.45
CA ALA A 73 5.02 -7.79 -5.45
C ALA A 73 4.65 -6.32 -5.68
N ALA A 74 4.79 -5.81 -6.91
CA ALA A 74 4.48 -4.42 -7.22
C ALA A 74 2.98 -4.12 -7.08
N ALA A 75 2.12 -5.07 -7.49
CA ALA A 75 0.68 -4.97 -7.29
C ALA A 75 0.34 -4.86 -5.82
N LEU A 76 0.76 -5.82 -5.00
CA LEU A 76 0.45 -5.84 -3.57
C LEU A 76 1.02 -4.63 -2.84
N ALA A 77 2.27 -4.25 -3.12
CA ALA A 77 2.87 -3.05 -2.55
C ALA A 77 2.11 -1.78 -2.95
N GLY A 78 1.64 -1.69 -4.20
CA GLY A 78 0.82 -0.57 -4.69
C GLY A 78 -0.56 -0.52 -4.03
N GLY A 79 -1.22 -1.67 -3.91
CA GLY A 79 -2.52 -1.81 -3.25
C GLY A 79 -2.46 -1.46 -1.76
N VAL A 80 -1.50 -2.04 -1.04
CA VAL A 80 -1.28 -1.76 0.39
C VAL A 80 -0.91 -0.30 0.62
N GLY A 81 -0.03 0.26 -0.22
CA GLY A 81 0.31 1.69 -0.17
C GLY A 81 -0.93 2.56 -0.33
N ALA A 82 -1.76 2.30 -1.35
CA ALA A 82 -3.00 3.04 -1.57
C ALA A 82 -4.00 2.89 -0.40
N ALA A 83 -4.08 1.70 0.21
CA ALA A 83 -4.92 1.45 1.39
C ALA A 83 -4.44 2.23 2.62
N LEU A 84 -3.13 2.24 2.89
CA LEU A 84 -2.51 2.98 3.99
C LEU A 84 -2.85 4.48 3.93
N TYR A 85 -2.72 5.10 2.75
CA TYR A 85 -3.04 6.53 2.59
C TYR A 85 -4.54 6.80 2.56
N GLY A 86 -5.34 5.86 2.05
CA GLY A 86 -6.80 6.01 1.98
C GLY A 86 -7.48 5.93 3.34
N ALA A 87 -7.00 5.07 4.25
CA ALA A 87 -7.69 4.70 5.48
C ALA A 87 -7.14 5.36 6.77
N ARG A 88 -6.08 6.20 6.67
CA ARG A 88 -5.40 6.97 7.75
C ARG A 88 -5.53 6.44 9.18
N GLU A 89 -6.61 6.75 9.90
CA GLU A 89 -6.82 6.34 11.30
C GLU A 89 -6.90 4.82 11.45
N VAL A 90 -7.68 4.16 10.58
CA VAL A 90 -7.84 2.70 10.55
C VAL A 90 -6.52 2.02 10.22
N ALA A 91 -5.74 2.60 9.31
CA ALA A 91 -4.44 2.10 8.94
C ALA A 91 -3.43 2.12 10.10
N LEU A 92 -3.40 3.20 10.90
CA LEU A 92 -2.54 3.30 12.07
C LEU A 92 -2.89 2.27 13.15
N ILE A 93 -4.18 2.07 13.41
CA ILE A 93 -4.64 1.08 14.39
C ILE A 93 -4.29 -0.33 13.91
N ALA A 94 -4.59 -0.65 12.65
CA ALA A 94 -4.33 -1.96 12.08
C ALA A 94 -2.84 -2.33 12.07
N THR A 95 -1.99 -1.39 11.64
CA THR A 95 -0.53 -1.60 11.66
C THR A 95 0.00 -1.74 13.08
N GLY A 96 -0.52 -0.97 14.04
CA GLY A 96 -0.20 -1.13 15.47
C GLY A 96 -0.57 -2.51 16.00
N ILE A 97 -1.78 -3.00 15.71
CA ILE A 97 -2.21 -4.36 16.08
C ILE A 97 -1.29 -5.40 15.44
N GLY A 98 -1.00 -5.27 14.14
CA GLY A 98 -0.13 -6.19 13.42
C GLY A 98 1.28 -6.28 14.00
N VAL A 99 1.89 -5.13 14.33
CA VAL A 99 3.20 -5.09 14.99
C VAL A 99 3.14 -5.72 16.38
N LEU A 100 2.16 -5.37 17.21
CA LEU A 100 2.02 -5.91 18.56
C LEU A 100 1.81 -7.42 18.56
N VAL A 101 0.90 -7.92 17.72
CA VAL A 101 0.65 -9.36 17.58
C VAL A 101 1.89 -10.05 17.02
N GLY A 102 2.54 -9.48 16.00
CA GLY A 102 3.77 -10.04 15.43
C GLY A 102 4.87 -10.20 16.48
N VAL A 103 5.15 -9.15 17.25
CA VAL A 103 6.14 -9.17 18.34
C VAL A 103 5.75 -10.14 19.44
N PHE A 104 4.48 -10.16 19.85
CA PHE A 104 4.01 -11.02 20.94
C PHE A 104 4.08 -12.50 20.57
N VAL A 105 3.67 -12.87 19.35
CA VAL A 105 3.75 -14.25 18.85
C VAL A 105 5.22 -14.68 18.73
N LEU A 106 6.09 -13.80 18.24
CA LEU A 106 7.54 -14.05 18.22
C LEU A 106 8.11 -14.27 19.62
N MET A 107 7.72 -13.45 20.60
CA MET A 107 8.21 -13.57 21.98
C MET A 107 7.79 -14.89 22.65
N LEU A 108 6.58 -15.38 22.35
CA LEU A 108 6.04 -16.58 22.98
C LEU A 108 6.41 -17.88 22.25
N PHE A 109 6.63 -17.84 20.94
CA PHE A 109 6.69 -19.04 20.10
C PHE A 109 7.77 -18.98 19.00
N ALA A 110 8.87 -18.27 19.25
CA ALA A 110 9.95 -18.02 18.28
C ALA A 110 10.41 -19.25 17.49
N GLU A 111 10.45 -20.44 18.12
CA GLU A 111 11.03 -21.64 17.52
C GLU A 111 10.04 -22.54 16.75
N GLN A 112 8.72 -22.35 16.88
CA GLN A 112 7.73 -23.33 16.40
C GLN A 112 6.75 -22.80 15.36
N ILE A 113 6.71 -21.49 15.13
CA ILE A 113 5.64 -20.88 14.33
C ILE A 113 6.14 -20.41 12.96
N ALA A 114 5.52 -20.94 11.90
CA ALA A 114 5.74 -20.44 10.55
C ALA A 114 5.11 -19.05 10.33
N VAL A 115 5.76 -18.20 9.52
CA VAL A 115 5.36 -16.82 9.17
C VAL A 115 3.87 -16.68 8.86
N PHE A 116 3.34 -17.64 8.11
CA PHE A 116 1.95 -17.67 7.68
C PHE A 116 0.98 -17.60 8.86
N HIS A 117 1.27 -18.28 9.96
CA HIS A 117 0.42 -18.27 11.15
C HIS A 117 0.45 -16.90 11.84
N VAL A 118 1.61 -16.25 11.90
CA VAL A 118 1.73 -14.91 12.51
C VAL A 118 0.91 -13.89 11.73
N VAL A 119 1.04 -13.91 10.40
CA VAL A 119 0.26 -13.05 9.50
C VAL A 119 -1.24 -13.34 9.63
N LEU A 120 -1.63 -14.61 9.68
CA LEU A 120 -3.03 -15.03 9.78
C LEU A 120 -3.65 -14.62 11.13
N VAL A 121 -2.93 -14.81 12.24
CA VAL A 121 -3.38 -14.41 13.58
C VAL A 121 -3.50 -12.88 13.65
N ALA A 122 -2.51 -12.14 13.17
CA ALA A 122 -2.57 -10.68 13.12
C ALA A 122 -3.76 -10.17 12.28
N ALA A 123 -3.96 -10.75 11.10
CA ALA A 123 -5.08 -10.42 10.22
C ALA A 123 -6.43 -10.77 10.86
N ALA A 124 -6.56 -11.91 11.52
CA ALA A 124 -7.78 -12.34 12.19
C ALA A 124 -8.12 -11.42 13.37
N VAL A 125 -7.13 -11.09 14.22
CA VAL A 125 -7.31 -10.18 15.36
C VAL A 125 -7.73 -8.78 14.88
N ALA A 126 -7.02 -8.22 13.91
CA ALA A 126 -7.34 -6.89 13.38
C ALA A 126 -8.68 -6.87 12.64
N GLY A 127 -9.02 -7.93 11.90
CA GLY A 127 -10.31 -8.10 11.25
C GLY A 127 -11.45 -8.16 12.27
N LEU A 128 -11.29 -8.90 13.36
CA LEU A 128 -12.27 -8.96 14.45
C LEU A 128 -12.46 -7.60 15.12
N VAL A 129 -11.37 -6.87 15.37
CA VAL A 129 -11.45 -5.48 15.87
C VAL A 129 -12.21 -4.58 14.89
N GLY A 130 -11.93 -4.66 13.59
CA GLY A 130 -12.65 -3.87 12.58
C GLY A 130 -14.13 -4.25 12.42
N LEU A 131 -14.52 -5.48 12.77
CA LEU A 131 -15.94 -5.90 12.79
C LEU A 131 -16.67 -5.43 14.06
N THR A 132 -15.96 -5.19 15.15
CA THR A 132 -16.54 -4.90 16.47
C THR A 132 -16.50 -3.41 16.82
N VAL A 133 -15.46 -2.70 16.39
CA VAL A 133 -15.26 -1.28 16.62
C VAL A 133 -15.82 -0.50 15.45
N SER A 134 -16.83 0.35 15.71
CA SER A 134 -17.30 1.30 14.71
C SER A 134 -16.40 2.53 14.68
N PHE A 135 -16.00 2.95 13.48
CA PHE A 135 -15.25 4.19 13.25
C PHE A 135 -16.20 5.26 12.67
N PRO A 136 -17.03 5.93 13.51
CA PRO A 136 -18.11 6.79 13.04
C PRO A 136 -17.65 8.05 12.29
N ALA A 137 -16.37 8.43 12.43
CA ALA A 137 -15.87 9.71 11.93
C ALA A 137 -15.55 9.72 10.42
N ARG A 138 -15.20 8.59 9.79
CA ARG A 138 -14.84 8.54 8.35
C ARG A 138 -15.06 7.16 7.77
N CYS A 139 -16.20 6.95 7.13
CA CYS A 139 -16.42 5.73 6.38
C CYS A 139 -15.42 5.63 5.21
N SER A 140 -14.59 4.59 5.22
CA SER A 140 -13.54 4.32 4.23
C SER A 140 -14.06 3.83 2.87
N ARG A 141 -15.20 4.37 2.42
CA ARG A 141 -15.98 3.88 1.27
C ARG A 141 -15.21 3.87 -0.05
N HIS A 142 -14.30 4.83 -0.23
CA HIS A 142 -13.48 4.98 -1.43
C HIS A 142 -12.17 4.16 -1.39
N VAL A 143 -11.83 3.55 -0.25
CA VAL A 143 -10.58 2.80 -0.09
C VAL A 143 -10.47 1.62 -1.07
N PRO A 144 -11.50 0.79 -1.30
CA PRO A 144 -11.42 -0.30 -2.29
C PRO A 144 -11.05 0.19 -3.69
N GLY A 145 -11.62 1.30 -4.16
CA GLY A 145 -11.30 1.88 -5.45
C GLY A 145 -9.85 2.38 -5.52
N LYS A 146 -9.35 3.01 -4.46
CA LYS A 146 -7.94 3.42 -4.34
C LYS A 146 -7.01 2.20 -4.32
N THR A 147 -7.36 1.16 -3.58
CA THR A 147 -6.60 -0.10 -3.52
C THR A 147 -6.57 -0.78 -4.88
N MET A 148 -7.69 -0.85 -5.60
CA MET A 148 -7.74 -1.40 -6.97
C MET A 148 -6.86 -0.60 -7.93
N ALA A 149 -6.88 0.73 -7.84
CA ALA A 149 -5.98 1.57 -8.62
C ALA A 149 -4.51 1.24 -8.33
N GLY A 150 -4.13 1.13 -7.05
CA GLY A 150 -2.79 0.76 -6.62
C GLY A 150 -2.36 -0.63 -7.06
N LEU A 151 -3.25 -1.63 -6.95
CA LEU A 151 -3.03 -3.00 -7.42
C LEU A 151 -2.79 -3.03 -8.94
N ALA A 152 -3.65 -2.36 -9.70
CA ALA A 152 -3.58 -2.37 -11.16
C ALA A 152 -2.33 -1.63 -11.67
N THR A 153 -2.07 -0.44 -11.16
CA THR A 153 -0.90 0.36 -11.56
C THR A 153 0.40 -0.31 -11.14
N GLY A 154 0.44 -0.90 -9.93
CA GLY A 154 1.54 -1.74 -9.48
C GLY A 154 1.77 -2.96 -10.38
N ALA A 155 0.71 -3.70 -10.73
CA ALA A 155 0.81 -4.85 -11.64
C ALA A 155 1.33 -4.46 -13.02
N ILE A 156 0.89 -3.33 -13.57
CA ILE A 156 1.36 -2.82 -14.87
C ILE A 156 2.85 -2.48 -14.80
N CYS A 157 3.29 -1.75 -13.77
CA CYS A 157 4.70 -1.40 -13.59
C CYS A 157 5.59 -2.64 -13.35
N GLY A 158 5.13 -3.58 -12.52
CA GLY A 158 5.83 -4.84 -12.28
C GLY A 158 5.87 -5.72 -13.53
N GLY A 159 4.80 -5.75 -14.33
CA GLY A 159 4.75 -6.44 -15.62
C GLY A 159 5.71 -5.86 -16.64
N PHE A 160 5.84 -4.53 -16.68
CA PHE A 160 6.84 -3.89 -17.52
C PHE A 160 8.26 -4.33 -17.15
N LEU A 161 8.60 -4.36 -15.86
CA LEU A 161 9.92 -4.85 -15.41
C LEU A 161 10.12 -6.34 -15.72
N ALA A 162 9.11 -7.17 -15.47
CA ALA A 162 9.15 -8.60 -15.76
C ALA A 162 9.40 -8.89 -17.25
N VAL A 163 8.93 -8.02 -18.14
CA VAL A 163 9.17 -8.11 -19.58
C VAL A 163 10.54 -7.55 -19.96
N VAL A 164 10.97 -6.42 -19.39
CA VAL A 164 12.20 -5.73 -19.81
C VAL A 164 13.47 -6.38 -19.25
N GLU A 165 13.46 -6.87 -18.01
CA GLU A 165 14.66 -7.43 -17.37
C GLU A 165 15.31 -8.60 -18.14
N PRO A 166 14.55 -9.57 -18.71
CA PRO A 166 15.13 -10.65 -19.51
C PRO A 166 15.91 -10.19 -20.75
N PHE A 167 15.63 -8.99 -21.26
CA PHE A 167 16.33 -8.44 -22.43
C PHE A 167 17.63 -7.72 -22.06
N HIS A 168 17.93 -7.55 -20.77
CA HIS A 168 19.13 -6.86 -20.31
C HIS A 168 20.22 -7.88 -19.93
N PRO A 169 21.48 -7.69 -20.37
CA PRO A 169 22.56 -8.66 -20.11
C PRO A 169 22.95 -8.76 -18.62
N ASN A 170 22.62 -7.74 -17.83
CA ASN A 170 22.86 -7.68 -16.39
C ASN A 170 21.55 -7.36 -15.65
N PRO A 171 21.30 -7.94 -14.46
CA PRO A 171 20.13 -7.61 -13.65
C PRO A 171 20.16 -6.13 -13.27
N PHE A 172 18.97 -5.52 -13.18
CA PHE A 172 18.88 -4.11 -12.80
C PHE A 172 19.26 -3.93 -11.33
N SER A 173 19.90 -2.80 -11.01
CA SER A 173 20.16 -2.46 -9.61
C SER A 173 18.84 -2.23 -8.86
N SER A 174 18.77 -2.63 -7.58
CA SER A 174 17.59 -2.41 -6.74
C SER A 174 17.21 -0.93 -6.65
N PHE A 175 18.20 -0.04 -6.69
CA PHE A 175 17.99 1.40 -6.77
C PHE A 175 17.20 1.78 -8.03
N ALA A 176 17.63 1.32 -9.21
CA ALA A 176 16.98 1.64 -10.48
C ALA A 176 15.57 1.06 -10.57
N VAL A 177 15.40 -0.19 -10.14
CA VAL A 177 14.09 -0.88 -10.09
C VAL A 177 13.10 -0.07 -9.26
N LEU A 178 13.48 0.34 -8.04
CA LEU A 178 12.56 1.05 -7.17
C LEU A 178 12.38 2.53 -7.52
N ALA A 179 13.42 3.19 -8.02
CA ALA A 179 13.28 4.54 -8.56
C ALA A 179 12.26 4.55 -9.72
N PHE A 180 12.32 3.56 -10.60
CA PHE A 180 11.35 3.38 -11.68
C PHE A 180 9.95 3.05 -11.13
N LEU A 181 9.82 2.00 -10.32
CA LEU A 181 8.54 1.54 -9.82
C LEU A 181 7.83 2.64 -9.04
N VAL A 182 8.48 3.25 -8.04
CA VAL A 182 7.83 4.27 -7.22
C VAL A 182 7.44 5.48 -8.06
N SER A 183 8.31 5.90 -8.99
CA SER A 183 8.03 7.07 -9.82
C SER A 183 6.86 6.83 -10.77
N VAL A 184 6.95 5.78 -11.59
CA VAL A 184 5.97 5.48 -12.63
C VAL A 184 4.65 5.02 -12.03
N ASN A 185 4.69 4.16 -11.01
CA ASN A 185 3.48 3.74 -10.29
C ASN A 185 2.78 4.95 -9.66
N GLY A 186 3.53 5.87 -9.06
CA GLY A 186 2.96 7.08 -8.48
C GLY A 186 2.24 7.95 -9.50
N VAL A 187 2.86 8.21 -10.66
CA VAL A 187 2.26 9.01 -11.74
C VAL A 187 1.04 8.30 -12.35
N LEU A 188 1.13 7.00 -12.62
CA LEU A 188 0.01 6.20 -13.13
C LEU A 188 -1.14 6.14 -12.13
N TYR A 189 -0.83 6.00 -10.84
CA TYR A 189 -1.82 5.99 -9.78
C TYR A 189 -2.61 7.30 -9.75
N VAL A 190 -1.92 8.45 -9.66
CA VAL A 190 -2.59 9.76 -9.57
C VAL A 190 -3.42 10.06 -10.83
N SER A 191 -2.93 9.68 -12.00
CA SER A 191 -3.64 9.91 -13.26
C SER A 191 -4.87 9.00 -13.44
N THR A 192 -4.85 7.77 -12.91
CA THR A 192 -5.93 6.79 -13.13
C THR A 192 -6.90 6.64 -11.95
N VAL A 193 -6.55 7.11 -10.74
CA VAL A 193 -7.37 6.86 -9.53
C VAL A 193 -8.82 7.34 -9.68
N ARG A 194 -9.07 8.47 -10.35
CA ARG A 194 -10.43 8.98 -10.61
C ARG A 194 -11.26 8.00 -11.43
N TRP A 195 -10.64 7.41 -12.45
CA TRP A 195 -11.30 6.43 -13.30
C TRP A 195 -11.62 5.16 -12.50
N TRP A 196 -10.66 4.69 -11.68
CA TRP A 196 -10.87 3.54 -10.80
C TRP A 196 -11.95 3.77 -9.74
N LEU A 197 -12.07 4.98 -9.19
CA LEU A 197 -13.18 5.33 -8.29
C LEU A 197 -14.53 5.24 -9.01
N SER A 198 -14.62 5.75 -10.25
CA SER A 198 -15.83 5.61 -11.07
C SER A 198 -16.16 4.15 -11.38
N VAL A 199 -15.16 3.33 -11.69
CA VAL A 199 -15.32 1.88 -11.92
C VAL A 199 -15.78 1.17 -10.65
N SER A 200 -15.19 1.48 -9.50
CA SER A 200 -15.58 0.93 -8.20
C SER A 200 -17.05 1.24 -7.86
N HIS A 201 -17.49 2.46 -8.16
CA HIS A 201 -18.90 2.84 -8.02
C HIS A 201 -19.81 2.03 -8.96
N ARG A 202 -19.42 1.86 -10.24
CA ARG A 202 -20.17 1.05 -11.22
C ARG A 202 -20.26 -0.44 -10.84
N LEU A 203 -19.20 -0.98 -10.24
CA LEU A 203 -19.14 -2.36 -9.77
C LEU A 203 -19.87 -2.59 -8.44
N HIS A 204 -20.53 -1.54 -7.90
CA HIS A 204 -21.21 -1.59 -6.60
C HIS A 204 -20.29 -2.04 -5.46
N CYS A 205 -18.97 -1.90 -5.58
CA CYS A 205 -18.06 -2.18 -4.46
C CYS A 205 -18.35 -1.23 -3.27
N GLU A 206 -18.88 -0.05 -3.59
CA GLU A 206 -19.29 0.97 -2.63
C GLU A 206 -20.63 0.67 -1.94
N SER A 207 -21.42 -0.33 -2.41
CA SER A 207 -22.68 -0.71 -1.76
C SER A 207 -22.49 -1.59 -0.53
N ARG A 208 -21.27 -2.08 -0.29
CA ARG A 208 -20.98 -2.92 0.87
C ARG A 208 -21.01 -2.11 2.18
N PRO A 209 -21.38 -2.75 3.30
CA PRO A 209 -21.34 -2.10 4.59
C PRO A 209 -19.93 -1.63 4.93
N CYS A 210 -19.82 -0.43 5.51
CA CYS A 210 -18.53 0.18 5.81
C CYS A 210 -17.64 -0.69 6.71
N TYR A 211 -18.24 -1.36 7.71
CA TYR A 211 -17.55 -2.23 8.65
C TYR A 211 -16.87 -3.45 7.97
N ILE A 212 -17.40 -3.95 6.84
CA ILE A 212 -16.78 -5.06 6.10
C ILE A 212 -15.53 -4.56 5.38
N ILE A 213 -15.62 -3.37 4.77
CA ILE A 213 -14.49 -2.76 4.06
C ILE A 213 -13.38 -2.43 5.07
N GLU A 214 -13.74 -1.81 6.19
CA GLU A 214 -12.81 -1.45 7.25
C GLU A 214 -12.15 -2.67 7.86
N SER A 215 -12.90 -3.72 8.21
CA SER A 215 -12.31 -4.96 8.75
C SER A 215 -11.36 -5.65 7.77
N LEU A 216 -11.67 -5.65 6.47
CA LEU A 216 -10.79 -6.20 5.45
C LEU A 216 -9.51 -5.38 5.28
N VAL A 217 -9.62 -4.05 5.27
CA VAL A 217 -8.45 -3.16 5.25
C VAL A 217 -7.61 -3.35 6.52
N MET A 218 -8.23 -3.46 7.70
CA MET A 218 -7.51 -3.72 8.95
C MET A 218 -6.78 -5.07 8.92
N ALA A 219 -7.46 -6.13 8.51
CA ALA A 219 -6.89 -7.47 8.42
C ALA A 219 -5.68 -7.51 7.47
N THR A 220 -5.81 -6.92 6.29
CA THR A 220 -4.71 -6.87 5.30
C THR A 220 -3.52 -6.05 5.81
N LEU A 221 -3.75 -4.85 6.35
CA LEU A 221 -2.67 -4.00 6.85
C LEU A 221 -1.96 -4.60 8.07
N ALA A 222 -2.71 -5.22 8.99
CA ALA A 222 -2.15 -5.91 10.14
C ALA A 222 -1.31 -7.12 9.73
N GLY A 223 -1.80 -7.92 8.78
CA GLY A 223 -1.03 -9.05 8.23
C GLY A 223 0.27 -8.60 7.58
N VAL A 224 0.25 -7.52 6.78
CA VAL A 224 1.47 -6.96 6.17
C VAL A 224 2.43 -6.43 7.24
N ALA A 225 1.93 -5.73 8.25
CA ALA A 225 2.75 -5.21 9.34
C ALA A 225 3.42 -6.34 10.14
N ALA A 226 2.66 -7.38 10.50
CA ALA A 226 3.18 -8.55 11.21
C ALA A 226 4.22 -9.31 10.36
N GLY A 227 3.93 -9.50 9.06
CA GLY A 227 4.88 -10.09 8.12
C GLY A 227 6.17 -9.27 8.00
N SER A 228 6.08 -7.94 7.99
CA SER A 228 7.25 -7.05 7.93
C SER A 228 8.12 -7.17 9.18
N VAL A 229 7.52 -7.26 10.37
CA VAL A 229 8.25 -7.52 11.63
C VAL A 229 8.97 -8.86 11.57
N TRP A 230 8.30 -9.89 11.06
CA TRP A 230 8.91 -11.21 10.90
C TRP A 230 10.12 -11.18 9.95
N MET A 231 9.99 -10.51 8.79
CA MET A 231 11.08 -10.42 7.82
C MET A 231 12.33 -9.73 8.39
N MET A 232 12.17 -8.80 9.33
CA MET A 232 13.30 -8.14 10.00
C MET A 232 13.99 -9.02 11.04
N ILE A 233 13.23 -9.89 11.72
CA ILE A 233 13.75 -10.74 12.80
C ILE A 233 14.32 -12.07 12.26
N GLY A 234 13.93 -12.47 11.06
CA GLY A 234 14.36 -13.71 10.39
C GLY A 234 15.86 -14.04 10.45
N PRO A 235 16.82 -13.09 10.33
CA PRO A 235 18.24 -13.41 10.40
C PRO A 235 18.74 -13.70 11.82
N LEU A 236 18.00 -13.26 12.85
CA LEU A 236 18.40 -13.42 14.25
C LEU A 236 17.97 -14.76 14.84
N ILE A 237 16.96 -15.40 14.24
CA ILE A 237 16.47 -16.71 14.69
C ILE A 237 17.08 -17.75 13.76
N ASP A 238 18.07 -18.50 14.25
CA ASP A 238 18.81 -19.53 13.52
C ASP A 238 17.95 -20.80 13.28
N VAL A 239 16.74 -20.61 12.73
CA VAL A 239 15.81 -21.70 12.42
C VAL A 239 16.17 -22.24 11.04
N GLU A 240 16.50 -23.54 11.00
CA GLU A 240 16.86 -24.36 9.84
C GLU A 240 16.68 -23.71 8.45
N ALA A 241 17.81 -23.61 7.74
CA ALA A 241 18.01 -23.23 6.34
C ALA A 241 16.78 -23.37 5.43
N GLY A 242 15.88 -22.39 5.52
CA GLY A 242 14.67 -22.31 4.70
C GLY A 242 14.70 -21.12 3.75
N LEU A 243 13.81 -21.15 2.76
CA LEU A 243 13.53 -20.09 1.78
C LEU A 243 13.38 -18.69 2.40
N TRP A 244 12.95 -18.63 3.66
CA TRP A 244 12.74 -17.40 4.44
C TRP A 244 14.03 -16.76 4.97
N GLN A 245 15.04 -17.56 5.32
CA GLN A 245 16.30 -17.05 5.84
C GLN A 245 17.16 -16.46 4.70
N SER A 246 17.15 -17.10 3.52
CA SER A 246 17.78 -16.55 2.32
C SER A 246 17.10 -15.26 1.85
N ALA A 247 15.76 -15.20 1.89
CA ALA A 247 15.02 -13.99 1.54
C ALA A 247 15.32 -12.83 2.50
N SER A 248 15.41 -13.11 3.81
CA SER A 248 15.69 -12.09 4.82
C SER A 248 17.14 -11.57 4.77
N ALA A 249 18.11 -12.46 4.53
CA ALA A 249 19.51 -12.05 4.34
C ALA A 249 19.68 -11.19 3.07
N ALA A 250 19.10 -11.62 1.95
CA ALA A 250 19.12 -10.83 0.70
C ALA A 250 18.44 -9.47 0.86
N MET A 251 17.38 -9.40 1.68
CA MET A 251 16.69 -8.15 1.99
C MET A 251 17.62 -7.16 2.72
N HIS A 252 18.39 -7.61 3.71
CA HIS A 252 19.29 -6.73 4.49
C HIS A 252 20.36 -6.04 3.62
N ASP A 253 20.94 -6.77 2.66
CA ASP A 253 21.94 -6.20 1.74
C ASP A 253 21.32 -5.22 0.74
N ARG A 254 20.06 -5.46 0.32
CA ARG A 254 19.37 -4.66 -0.70
C ARG A 254 18.62 -3.46 -0.15
N ILE A 255 18.19 -3.50 1.12
CA ILE A 255 17.35 -2.46 1.76
C ILE A 255 17.93 -1.05 1.60
N PRO A 256 19.22 -0.77 1.87
CA PRO A 256 19.71 0.60 1.81
C PRO A 256 19.56 1.23 0.42
N MET A 257 19.97 0.49 -0.62
CA MET A 257 19.82 0.93 -2.01
C MET A 257 18.36 0.99 -2.45
N ALA A 258 17.54 0.05 -1.95
CA ALA A 258 16.12 0.02 -2.22
C ALA A 258 15.40 1.26 -1.64
N ILE A 259 15.68 1.61 -0.38
CA ILE A 259 15.13 2.80 0.29
C ILE A 259 15.56 4.07 -0.44
N LEU A 260 16.85 4.19 -0.81
CA LEU A 260 17.34 5.35 -1.58
C LEU A 260 16.65 5.46 -2.94
N GLY A 261 16.47 4.34 -3.65
CA GLY A 261 15.76 4.30 -4.93
C GLY A 261 14.30 4.71 -4.77
N GLY A 262 13.61 4.18 -3.75
CA GLY A 262 12.23 4.54 -3.45
C GLY A 262 12.08 6.02 -3.06
N LEU A 263 12.95 6.53 -2.18
CA LEU A 263 12.98 7.94 -1.79
C LEU A 263 13.16 8.86 -3.01
N PHE A 264 14.14 8.54 -3.86
CA PHE A 264 14.46 9.33 -5.04
C PHE A 264 13.35 9.27 -6.09
N GLY A 265 12.85 8.07 -6.41
CA GLY A 265 11.74 7.88 -7.35
C GLY A 265 10.47 8.58 -6.90
N GLY A 266 10.15 8.48 -5.61
CA GLY A 266 9.02 9.18 -5.00
C GLY A 266 9.19 10.70 -5.06
N ALA A 267 10.36 11.22 -4.70
CA ALA A 267 10.63 12.65 -4.77
C ALA A 267 10.48 13.22 -6.18
N ILE A 268 11.02 12.52 -7.19
CA ILE A 268 10.88 12.91 -8.59
C ILE A 268 9.41 12.88 -9.02
N ALA A 269 8.67 11.80 -8.75
CA ALA A 269 7.26 11.74 -9.11
C ALA A 269 6.44 12.84 -8.42
N GLY A 270 6.67 13.10 -7.14
CA GLY A 270 6.02 14.17 -6.41
C GLY A 270 6.26 15.55 -7.04
N MET A 271 7.52 15.85 -7.41
CA MET A 271 7.86 17.08 -8.10
C MET A 271 7.23 17.16 -9.50
N LEU A 272 7.31 16.09 -10.31
CA LEU A 272 6.72 16.04 -11.65
C LEU A 272 5.21 16.25 -11.62
N LEU A 273 4.51 15.62 -10.67
CA LEU A 273 3.07 15.79 -10.52
C LEU A 273 2.68 17.24 -10.21
N GLU A 274 3.51 17.97 -9.45
CA GLU A 274 3.29 19.39 -9.22
C GLU A 274 3.59 20.23 -10.47
N PHE A 275 4.68 19.93 -11.17
CA PHE A 275 5.02 20.64 -12.41
C PHE A 275 3.97 20.47 -13.50
N PHE A 276 3.38 19.28 -13.61
CA PHE A 276 2.27 19.00 -14.52
C PHE A 276 0.89 19.37 -13.94
N ARG A 277 0.84 19.94 -12.72
CA ARG A 277 -0.38 20.42 -12.05
C ARG A 277 -1.47 19.36 -11.90
N PHE A 278 -1.08 18.13 -11.62
CA PHE A 278 -2.03 17.08 -11.24
C PHE A 278 -2.62 17.40 -9.86
N SER A 279 -3.93 17.23 -9.70
CA SER A 279 -4.62 17.41 -8.40
C SER A 279 -4.01 16.51 -7.32
N TRP A 280 -4.14 16.91 -6.06
CA TRP A 280 -3.74 16.05 -4.95
C TRP A 280 -4.66 14.83 -4.86
N VAL A 281 -4.11 13.70 -4.42
CA VAL A 281 -4.85 12.46 -4.15
C VAL A 281 -5.89 12.64 -3.04
N HIS A 282 -5.69 13.63 -2.17
CA HIS A 282 -6.60 13.97 -1.08
C HIS A 282 -7.82 14.76 -1.55
N ASP A 283 -7.75 15.37 -2.73
CA ASP A 283 -8.87 16.08 -3.35
C ASP A 283 -9.80 15.11 -4.12
N LEU A 284 -9.52 13.79 -4.07
CA LEU A 284 -10.17 12.70 -4.81
C LEU A 284 -10.74 11.65 -3.86
#